data_AF-A0A5J4RNT3-F1
#
_entry.id   AF-A0A5J4RNT3-F1
#
_cell.length_a   1.000
_cell.length_b   1.000
_cell.length_c   1.000
_cell.angle_alpha   90.00
_cell.angle_beta   90.00
_cell.angle_gamma   90.00
#
_symmetry.space_group_name_H-M   'P 1'
#
loop_
_entity.id
_entity.type
_entity.pdbx_description
1 polymer ?
#
loop_
_entity_poly.entity_id
_entity_poly.type
_entity_poly.pdbx_seq_one_letter_code
_entity_poly.pdbx_strand_id
1 'polypeptide(L)' 'MNQGNIRRCDWCKSDPVYLKYHDEEWGREITDDDKMFEFLVLESAQAGLSWITILKRRNAYRHPHTCPTQSVKI' A
#
# COMPACT_ATOMS: atom_id res chain seq x y z
N MET A 1 -6.95 21.72 22.68
CA MET A 1 -6.92 20.74 21.58
C MET A 1 -5.75 21.10 20.66
N ASN A 2 -4.54 20.67 20.99
CA ASN A 2 -3.36 21.00 20.19
C ASN A 2 -3.41 20.15 18.91
N GLN A 3 -3.97 20.69 17.83
CA GLN A 3 -3.90 20.08 16.50
C GLN A 3 -2.46 20.23 16.02
N GLY A 4 -1.59 19.33 16.49
CA GLY A 4 -0.22 19.25 16.04
C GLY A 4 -0.21 19.05 14.52
N ASN A 5 0.33 20.01 13.79
CA ASN A 5 0.48 19.96 12.34
C ASN A 5 1.48 18.84 12.00
N ILE A 6 0.98 17.62 11.85
CA ILE A 6 1.79 16.47 11.42
C ILE A 6 2.25 16.78 9.98
N ARG A 7 3.50 17.23 9.85
CA ARG A 7 4.12 17.46 8.56
C ARG A 7 4.39 16.11 7.92
N ARG A 8 3.54 15.72 6.98
CA ARG A 8 3.74 14.55 6.15
C ARG A 8 4.53 14.89 4.88
N CYS A 9 5.16 13.88 4.28
CA CYS A 9 5.88 14.04 3.03
C CYS A 9 4.98 14.59 1.91
N ASP A 10 5.56 15.28 0.94
CA ASP A 10 4.79 15.93 -0.12
C ASP A 10 4.03 14.92 -1.01
N TRP A 11 4.55 13.69 -1.14
CA TRP A 11 3.98 12.66 -1.99
C TRP A 11 2.76 11.93 -1.40
N CYS A 12 2.51 12.01 -0.09
CA CYS A 12 1.40 11.28 0.55
C CYS A 12 0.11 12.11 0.72
N LYS A 13 0.08 13.35 0.21
CA LYS A 13 -1.03 14.31 0.44
C LYS A 13 -2.30 14.07 -0.39
N SER A 14 -2.27 13.16 -1.36
CA SER A 14 -3.27 13.06 -2.41
C SER A 14 -4.38 12.04 -2.15
N ASP A 15 -4.06 10.85 -1.61
CA ASP A 15 -4.99 9.72 -1.52
C ASP A 15 -4.99 9.14 -0.08
N PRO A 16 -6.16 8.86 0.53
CA PRO A 16 -6.25 8.26 1.85
C PRO A 16 -5.49 6.94 2.00
N VAL A 17 -5.38 6.15 0.92
CA VAL A 17 -4.61 4.90 0.92
C VAL A 17 -3.12 5.20 1.11
N TYR A 18 -2.61 6.25 0.48
CA TYR A 18 -1.23 6.69 0.67
C TYR A 18 -0.97 7.25 2.06
N LEU A 19 -1.91 8.02 2.62
CA LEU A 19 -1.79 8.54 3.98
C LEU A 19 -1.67 7.40 4.98
N LYS A 20 -2.55 6.40 4.87
CA LYS A 20 -2.52 5.23 5.75
C LYS A 20 -1.21 4.45 5.59
N TYR A 21 -0.81 4.16 4.36
CA TYR A 21 0.45 3.46 4.08
C TYR A 21 1.67 4.23 4.61
N HIS A 22 1.71 5.54 4.40
CA HIS A 22 2.79 6.41 4.89
C HIS A 22 2.89 6.40 6.41
N ASP A 23 1.75 6.54 7.11
CA ASP A 23 1.74 6.67 8.56
C ASP A 23 1.91 5.30 9.27
N GLU A 24 1.41 4.21 8.67
CA GLU A 24 1.40 2.88 9.28
C GLU A 24 2.54 1.96 8.84
N GLU A 25 3.01 2.06 7.60
CA GLU A 25 3.91 1.07 7.01
C GLU A 25 5.25 1.67 6.53
N TRP A 26 5.23 2.87 5.96
CA TRP A 26 6.41 3.44 5.31
C TRP A 26 7.48 3.84 6.35
N GLY A 27 8.71 3.36 6.14
CA GLY A 27 9.85 3.68 7.00
C GLY A 27 9.88 2.99 8.35
N ARG A 28 8.95 2.05 8.64
CA ARG A 28 9.05 1.19 9.82
C ARG A 28 9.96 0.00 9.57
N GLU A 29 10.65 -0.42 10.62
CA GLU A 29 11.41 -1.67 10.61
C GLU A 29 10.49 -2.88 10.43
N ILE A 30 10.86 -3.78 9.53
CA ILE A 30 10.19 -5.05 9.28
C ILE A 30 11.26 -6.12 9.36
N THR A 31 11.04 -7.10 10.23
CA THR A 31 11.94 -8.25 10.45
C THR A 31 11.35 -9.56 9.94
N ASP A 32 10.22 -9.48 9.24
CA ASP A 32 9.48 -10.62 8.71
C ASP A 32 9.89 -10.83 7.25
N ASP A 33 10.54 -11.97 6.97
CA ASP A 33 11.14 -12.28 5.67
C ASP A 33 10.10 -12.33 4.54
N ASP A 34 8.90 -12.88 4.81
CA ASP A 34 7.83 -12.97 3.82
C ASP A 34 7.31 -11.58 3.44
N LYS A 35 7.15 -10.69 4.43
CA LYS A 35 6.81 -9.29 4.15
C LYS A 35 7.91 -8.57 3.40
N MET A 36 9.18 -8.78 3.74
CA MET A 36 10.30 -8.18 3.01
C MET A 36 10.30 -8.64 1.54
N PHE A 37 10.07 -9.92 1.29
CA PHE A 37 9.93 -10.45 -0.07
C PHE A 37 8.70 -9.88 -0.79
N GLU A 38 7.56 -9.76 -0.10
CA GLU A 38 6.36 -9.13 -0.67
C GLU A 38 6.65 -7.70 -1.13
N PHE A 39 7.31 -6.89 -0.30
CA PHE A 39 7.70 -5.53 -0.69
C PHE A 39 8.65 -5.51 -1.89
N LEU A 40 9.65 -6.41 -1.92
CA LEU A 40 10.56 -6.53 -3.08
C LEU A 40 9.81 -6.83 -4.39
N VAL A 41 8.83 -7.73 -4.35
CA VAL A 41 8.00 -8.08 -5.51
C VAL A 41 7.12 -6.90 -5.93
N LEU A 42 6.51 -6.19 -4.97
CA LEU A 42 5.67 -5.03 -5.25
C LEU A 42 6.48 -3.88 -5.89
N GLU A 43 7.70 -3.62 -5.42
CA GLU A 43 8.61 -2.63 -6.02
C GLU A 43 9.01 -3.00 -7.45
N SER A 44 9.28 -4.29 -7.71
CA SER A 44 9.57 -4.78 -9.06
C SER A 44 8.39 -4.56 -10.02
N ALA A 45 7.15 -4.65 -9.53
CA ALA A 45 5.94 -4.39 -10.31
C ALA A 45 5.67 -2.90 -10.58
N GLN A 46 6.40 -1.99 -9.94
CA GLN A 46 6.25 -0.54 -10.09
C GLN A 46 6.82 0.01 -11.41
N ALA A 47 7.38 -0.84 -12.28
CA ALA A 47 7.96 -0.43 -13.57
C ALA A 47 6.93 0.27 -14.48
N GLY A 48 7.00 1.61 -14.54
CA GLY A 48 6.13 2.46 -15.36
C GLY A 48 4.75 2.75 -14.74
N LEU A 49 4.51 2.37 -13.48
CA LEU A 49 3.27 2.65 -12.76
C LEU A 49 3.51 3.54 -11.54
N SER A 50 2.45 4.23 -11.09
CA SER A 50 2.50 4.95 -9.82
C SER A 50 2.37 3.98 -8.64
N TRP A 51 3.06 4.25 -7.54
CA TRP A 51 3.04 3.38 -6.36
C TRP A 51 1.64 3.17 -5.77
N ILE A 52 0.73 4.16 -5.90
CA ILE A 52 -0.68 4.04 -5.49
C ILE A 52 -1.41 2.96 -6.27
N THR A 53 -1.04 2.75 -7.54
CA THR A 53 -1.61 1.69 -8.39
C THR A 53 -1.23 0.32 -7.85
N ILE A 54 0.03 0.17 -7.43
CA ILE A 54 0.54 -1.06 -6.83
C ILE A 54 -0.14 -1.31 -5.48
N LEU A 55 -0.23 -0.30 -4.60
CA LEU A 55 -0.91 -0.43 -3.31
C LEU A 55 -2.38 -0.84 -3.45
N LYS A 56 -3.11 -0.28 -4.42
CA LYS A 56 -4.50 -0.66 -4.71
C LYS A 56 -4.61 -2.10 -5.25
N ARG A 57 -3.60 -2.58 -5.98
CA ARG A 57 -3.54 -3.96 -6.51
C ARG A 57 -2.93 -4.97 -5.54
N ARG A 58 -2.37 -4.53 -4.41
CA ARG A 58 -1.72 -5.40 -3.41
C ARG A 58 -2.59 -6.56 -2.94
N ASN A 59 -3.90 -6.35 -2.80
CA ASN A 59 -4.83 -7.43 -2.44
C ASN A 59 -4.93 -8.50 -3.55
N ALA A 60 -4.95 -8.08 -4.82
CA ALA A 60 -4.99 -8.97 -5.96
C ALA A 60 -3.71 -9.83 -6.08
N TYR A 61 -2.54 -9.28 -5.72
CA TYR A 61 -1.30 -10.07 -5.63
C TYR A 61 -1.38 -11.17 -4.57
N ARG A 62 -2.11 -10.94 -3.47
CA ARG A 62 -2.31 -11.95 -2.42
C ARG A 62 -3.37 -12.99 -2.78
N HIS A 63 -4.39 -12.60 -3.55
CA HIS A 63 -5.50 -13.47 -3.94
C HIS A 63 -5.77 -13.36 -5.45
N PRO A 64 -4.94 -13.99 -6.29
CA PRO A 64 -5.00 -13.82 -7.74
C PRO A 64 -6.31 -14.29 -8.38
N HIS A 65 -7.07 -15.17 -7.70
CA HIS A 65 -8.35 -15.69 -8.19
C HIS A 65 -9.57 -14.84 -7.80
N THR A 66 -9.35 -13.72 -7.09
CA THR A 66 -10.45 -12.84 -6.72
C THR A 66 -10.71 -11.85 -7.86
N CYS A 67 -11.84 -12.03 -8.53
CA CYS A 67 -12.34 -11.04 -9.48
C CYS A 67 -12.62 -9.73 -8.71
N PRO A 68 -12.10 -8.57 -9.15
CA PRO A 68 -12.27 -7.29 -8.45
C PRO A 68 -13.74 -6.82 -8.40
N THR A 69 -14.63 -7.51 -9.12
CA THR A 69 -16.08 -7.44 -8.93
C THR A 69 -16.57 -8.85 -8.64
N GLN A 70 -16.99 -9.12 -7.39
CA GLN A 70 -18.29 -9.72 -7.08
C GLN A 70 -18.29 -10.31 -5.66
N SER A 71 -18.83 -9.55 -4.71
CA SER A 71 -19.56 -10.13 -3.59
C SER A 71 -20.84 -10.77 -4.13
N VAL A 72 -20.76 -11.97 -4.71
CA VAL A 72 -21.91 -12.88 -4.67
C VAL A 72 -21.69 -13.72 -3.43
N LYS A 73 -22.41 -13.34 -2.38
CA LYS A 73 -22.71 -14.24 -1.29
C LYS A 73 -23.56 -15.36 -1.89
N ILE A 74 -23.07 -16.58 -1.81
CA ILE A 74 -23.95 -17.76 -1.83
C ILE A 74 -24.44 -17.97 -0.41
#